data_AF-A0A939I3P6-F1
#
_entry.id   AF-A0A939I3P6-F1
#
_cell.length_a   1.000
_cell.length_b   1.000
_cell.length_c   1.000
_cell.angle_alpha   90.00
_cell.angle_beta   90.00
_cell.angle_gamma   90.00
#
_symmetry.space_group_name_H-M   'P 1'
#
loop_
_entity.id
_entity.type
_entity.pdbx_description
1 polymer ?
#
loop_
_entity_poly.entity_id
_entity_poly.type
_entity_poly.pdbx_seq_one_letter_code
_entity_poly.pdbx_strand_id
1 'polypeptide(L)'
;MKLKELEPQLLALSDDEKAQVVQLLSQGKITLGRGIEKTPGVCGGSACIAGTRITVWGLVEASRLSYSEADLLTSYPSLSATDLANAWAYAEAFPDEIETAIAENDEVMYEEL
;
A
#
# COMPACT_ATOMS: atom_id res chain seq x y z
N MET A 1 14.05 2.40 -15.98
CA MET A 1 13.19 2.82 -17.11
C MET A 1 12.02 3.62 -16.54
N LYS A 2 11.70 4.80 -17.07
CA LYS A 2 10.61 5.65 -16.56
C LYS A 2 9.34 5.47 -17.39
N LEU A 3 8.16 5.54 -16.76
CA LEU A 3 6.87 5.34 -17.45
C LEU A 3 6.68 6.28 -18.66
N LYS A 4 7.12 7.54 -18.54
CA LYS A 4 7.11 8.52 -19.65
C LYS A 4 7.88 8.09 -20.89
N GLU A 5 8.90 7.22 -20.74
CA GLU A 5 9.71 6.73 -21.85
C GLU A 5 9.03 5.56 -22.58
N LEU A 6 8.08 4.89 -21.91
CA LEU A 6 7.34 3.72 -22.41
C LEU A 6 6.00 4.09 -23.07
N GLU A 7 5.38 5.19 -22.68
CA GLU A 7 4.06 5.64 -23.15
C GLU A 7 3.89 5.66 -24.69
N PRO A 8 4.80 6.28 -25.49
CA PRO A 8 4.65 6.28 -26.94
C PRO A 8 4.79 4.87 -27.55
N GLN A 9 5.57 3.98 -26.93
CA GLN A 9 5.75 2.61 -27.40
C GLN A 9 4.50 1.77 -27.14
N LEU A 10 3.86 1.95 -25.99
CA LEU A 10 2.60 1.27 -25.64
C LEU A 10 1.42 1.73 -26.49
N LEU A 11 1.36 3.02 -26.83
CA LEU A 11 0.31 3.57 -27.71
C LEU A 11 0.41 3.05 -29.14
N ALA A 12 1.63 2.78 -29.61
CA ALA A 12 1.90 2.28 -30.96
C ALA A 12 1.58 0.78 -31.15
N LEU A 13 1.34 0.03 -30.08
CA LEU A 13 0.98 -1.39 -30.14
C LEU A 13 -0.38 -1.61 -30.79
N SER A 14 -0.51 -2.73 -31.52
CA SER A 14 -1.80 -3.26 -31.97
C SER A 14 -2.68 -3.71 -30.78
N ASP A 15 -3.96 -3.93 -31.04
CA ASP A 15 -4.91 -4.36 -30.00
C ASP A 15 -4.51 -5.73 -29.40
N ASP A 16 -4.01 -6.65 -30.22
CA ASP A 16 -3.53 -7.97 -29.77
C ASP A 16 -2.28 -7.87 -28.90
N GLU A 17 -1.34 -6.99 -29.26
CA GLU A 17 -0.12 -6.75 -28.47
C GLU A 17 -0.45 -6.05 -27.15
N LYS A 18 -1.40 -5.11 -27.15
CA LYS A 18 -1.91 -4.48 -25.91
C LYS A 18 -2.51 -5.52 -24.98
N ALA A 19 -3.30 -6.45 -25.50
CA ALA A 19 -3.85 -7.55 -24.70
C ALA A 19 -2.76 -8.44 -24.10
N GLN A 20 -1.71 -8.77 -24.86
CA GLN A 20 -0.57 -9.55 -24.36
C GLN A 20 0.22 -8.80 -23.28
N VAL A 21 0.40 -7.49 -23.40
CA VAL A 21 1.02 -6.66 -22.36
C VAL A 21 0.19 -6.72 -21.08
N VAL A 22 -1.13 -6.59 -21.16
CA VAL A 22 -2.02 -6.71 -19.97
C VAL A 22 -1.89 -8.10 -19.33
N GLN A 23 -1.88 -9.16 -20.12
CA GLN A 23 -1.69 -10.54 -19.66
C GLN A 23 -0.33 -10.70 -18.94
N LEU A 24 0.76 -10.25 -19.57
CA LEU A 24 2.11 -10.34 -19.01
C LEU A 24 2.24 -9.56 -17.70
N LEU A 25 1.64 -8.37 -17.67
CA LEU A 25 1.57 -7.52 -16.49
C LEU A 25 0.81 -8.24 -15.36
N SER A 26 -0.35 -8.85 -15.63
CA SER A 26 -1.09 -9.61 -14.62
C SER A 26 -0.38 -10.87 -14.08
N GLN A 27 0.58 -11.41 -14.84
CA GLN A 27 1.40 -12.55 -14.44
C GLN A 27 2.59 -12.14 -13.53
N GLY A 28 2.98 -10.87 -13.56
CA GLY A 28 3.94 -10.31 -12.60
C GLY A 28 3.29 -10.02 -11.24
N LYS A 29 4.12 -9.81 -10.20
CA LYS A 29 3.67 -9.15 -8.97
C LYS A 29 3.33 -7.69 -9.28
N ILE A 30 2.21 -7.44 -9.94
CA ILE A 30 1.61 -6.12 -9.99
C ILE A 30 0.81 -5.97 -8.72
N THR A 31 1.49 -5.48 -7.69
CA THR A 31 0.84 -4.88 -6.53
C THR A 31 0.38 -3.49 -6.96
N LEU A 32 -0.58 -3.42 -7.89
CA LEU A 32 -1.45 -2.25 -7.95
C LEU A 32 -2.13 -2.25 -6.58
N GLY A 33 -1.74 -1.33 -5.71
CA GLY A 33 -2.34 -1.12 -4.40
C GLY A 33 -3.83 -0.86 -4.58
N ARG A 34 -4.62 -1.93 -4.73
CA ARG A 34 -6.08 -1.82 -4.75
C ARG A 34 -6.43 -1.28 -3.39
N GLY A 35 -6.96 -0.07 -3.35
CA GLY A 35 -7.31 0.57 -2.10
C GLY A 35 -6.12 0.99 -1.23
N ILE A 36 -4.89 1.13 -1.77
CA ILE A 36 -3.75 1.73 -1.04
C ILE A 36 -3.24 2.95 -1.81
N GLU A 37 -3.14 4.10 -1.13
CA GLU A 37 -2.73 5.38 -1.70
C GLU A 37 -1.57 6.00 -0.91
N LYS A 38 -0.67 6.68 -1.62
CA LYS A 38 0.40 7.51 -1.04
C LYS A 38 0.20 8.95 -1.49
N THR A 39 -0.27 9.79 -0.58
CA THR A 39 -0.54 11.20 -0.86
C THR A 39 0.47 12.06 -0.11
N PRO A 40 1.33 12.84 -0.80
CA PRO A 40 2.27 13.75 -0.15
C PRO A 40 1.55 14.67 0.86
N GLY A 41 2.08 14.78 2.08
CA GLY A 41 1.49 15.59 3.15
C GLY A 41 0.36 14.93 3.95
N VAL A 42 -0.14 13.75 3.55
CA VAL A 42 -1.06 12.94 4.36
C VAL A 42 -0.26 11.86 5.07
N CYS A 43 -0.29 11.86 6.41
CA CYS A 43 0.46 10.89 7.25
C CYS A 43 1.94 10.77 6.84
N GLY A 44 2.59 11.91 6.57
CA GLY A 44 3.99 11.96 6.14
C GLY A 44 4.25 11.42 4.72
N GLY A 45 3.22 11.14 3.93
CA GLY A 45 3.36 10.44 2.64
C GLY A 45 3.37 8.91 2.75
N SER A 46 3.08 8.38 3.94
CA SER A 46 2.95 6.95 4.19
C SER A 46 1.82 6.32 3.37
N ALA A 47 1.97 5.03 3.06
CA ALA A 47 0.90 4.24 2.46
C ALA A 47 -0.32 4.18 3.40
N CYS A 48 -1.49 4.58 2.90
CA CYS A 48 -2.75 4.59 3.63
C CYS A 48 -3.81 3.79 2.87
N ILE A 49 -4.81 3.26 3.57
CA ILE A 49 -6.03 2.77 2.91
C ILE A 49 -6.67 3.94 2.15
N ALA A 50 -7.00 3.73 0.88
CA ALA A 50 -7.54 4.72 -0.03
C ALA A 50 -8.77 5.42 0.56
N GLY A 51 -8.82 6.74 0.44
CA GLY A 51 -9.91 7.54 1.02
C GLY A 51 -9.91 7.63 2.56
N THR A 52 -8.86 7.14 3.24
CA THR A 52 -8.72 7.24 4.70
C THR A 52 -7.38 7.87 5.09
N ARG A 53 -7.20 8.08 6.40
CA ARG A 53 -5.89 8.40 7.01
C ARG A 53 -5.37 7.26 7.88
N ILE A 54 -5.76 6.02 7.57
CA ILE A 54 -5.34 4.82 8.30
C ILE A 54 -4.13 4.24 7.57
N THR A 55 -2.97 4.28 8.20
CA THR A 55 -1.70 3.86 7.60
C THR A 55 -1.57 2.35 7.59
N VAL A 56 -0.91 1.81 6.56
CA VAL A 56 -0.61 0.37 6.49
C VAL A 56 0.34 -0.03 7.62
N TRP A 57 1.36 0.78 7.89
CA TRP A 57 2.31 0.50 8.96
C TRP A 57 1.65 0.46 10.34
N GLY A 58 0.66 1.33 10.61
CA GLY A 58 -0.05 1.36 11.89
C GLY A 58 -0.93 0.14 12.10
N LEU A 59 -1.55 -0.37 11.02
CA LEU A 59 -2.27 -1.65 11.06
C LEU A 59 -1.32 -2.82 11.36
N VAL A 60 -0.13 -2.83 10.72
CA VAL A 60 0.89 -3.86 10.95
C VAL A 60 1.40 -3.82 12.40
N GLU A 61 1.67 -2.64 12.93
CA GLU A 61 2.11 -2.46 14.31
C GLU A 61 1.03 -2.89 15.31
N ALA A 62 -0.24 -2.51 15.10
CA ALA A 62 -1.33 -2.98 15.95
C ALA A 62 -1.47 -4.51 15.93
N SER A 63 -1.29 -5.14 14.77
CA SER A 63 -1.26 -6.60 14.66
C SER A 63 -0.09 -7.21 15.46
N ARG A 64 1.11 -6.60 15.45
CA ARG A 64 2.24 -7.02 16.30
C ARG A 64 1.93 -6.91 17.80
N LEU A 65 1.11 -5.93 18.17
CA LEU A 65 0.58 -5.74 19.52
C LEU A 65 -0.60 -6.66 19.84
N SER A 66 -0.83 -7.71 19.04
CA SER A 66 -1.85 -8.74 19.23
C SER A 66 -3.30 -8.27 19.04
N TYR A 67 -3.54 -7.15 18.34
CA TYR A 67 -4.89 -6.82 17.87
C TYR A 67 -5.29 -7.76 16.73
N SER A 68 -6.45 -8.39 16.84
CA SER A 68 -7.00 -9.22 15.77
C SER A 68 -7.61 -8.35 14.66
N GLU A 69 -7.81 -8.91 13.47
CA GLU A 69 -8.54 -8.22 12.40
C GLU A 69 -9.95 -7.80 12.83
N ALA A 70 -10.61 -8.58 13.68
CA ALA A 70 -11.91 -8.22 14.23
C ALA A 70 -11.83 -6.98 15.14
N ASP A 71 -10.77 -6.87 15.94
CA ASP A 71 -10.52 -5.70 16.78
C ASP A 71 -10.23 -4.46 15.92
N LEU A 72 -9.45 -4.64 14.84
CA LEU A 72 -9.14 -3.57 13.89
C LEU A 72 -10.39 -3.07 13.16
N LEU A 73 -11.25 -3.97 12.67
CA LEU A 73 -12.51 -3.59 12.02
C LEU A 73 -13.51 -2.96 13.01
N THR A 74 -13.46 -3.36 14.28
CA THR A 74 -14.25 -2.71 15.34
C THR A 74 -13.73 -1.30 15.64
N SER A 75 -12.41 -1.13 15.68
CA SER A 75 -11.75 0.15 15.97
C SER A 75 -11.82 1.14 14.80
N TYR A 76 -11.87 0.63 13.57
CA TYR A 76 -11.99 1.39 12.34
C TYR A 76 -13.22 0.95 11.52
N PRO A 77 -14.43 1.38 11.90
CA PRO A 77 -15.66 0.94 11.23
C PRO A 77 -15.77 1.35 9.75
N SER A 78 -14.92 2.25 9.28
CA SER A 78 -14.82 2.64 7.86
C SER A 78 -14.05 1.63 7.02
N LEU A 79 -13.31 0.70 7.64
CA LEU A 79 -12.57 -0.33 6.93
C LEU A 79 -13.43 -1.55 6.63
N SER A 80 -13.19 -2.14 5.47
CA SER A 80 -13.68 -3.48 5.13
C SER A 80 -12.59 -4.53 5.33
N ALA A 81 -12.99 -5.81 5.38
CA ALA A 81 -12.04 -6.92 5.38
C ALA A 81 -11.15 -6.92 4.13
N THR A 82 -11.67 -6.45 2.99
CA THR A 82 -10.89 -6.28 1.75
C THR A 82 -9.79 -5.23 1.94
N ASP A 83 -10.04 -4.15 2.68
CA ASP A 83 -9.03 -3.13 2.94
C ASP A 83 -7.88 -3.66 3.81
N LEU A 84 -8.19 -4.48 4.83
CA LEU A 84 -7.16 -5.18 5.61
C LEU A 84 -6.36 -6.14 4.75
N ALA A 85 -7.02 -6.95 3.91
CA ALA A 85 -6.33 -7.85 2.99
C ALA A 85 -5.38 -7.08 2.03
N ASN A 86 -5.81 -5.92 1.54
CA ASN A 86 -4.98 -5.06 0.70
C ASN A 86 -3.79 -4.48 1.49
N ALA A 87 -3.98 -4.08 2.75
CA ALA A 87 -2.92 -3.60 3.61
C ALA A 87 -1.85 -4.68 3.86
N TRP A 88 -2.26 -5.91 4.16
CA TRP A 88 -1.33 -7.02 4.39
C TRP A 88 -0.56 -7.40 3.13
N ALA A 89 -1.24 -7.45 1.98
CA ALA A 89 -0.58 -7.70 0.69
C ALA A 89 0.43 -6.58 0.35
N TYR A 90 0.12 -5.32 0.69
CA TYR A 90 1.05 -4.22 0.55
C TYR A 90 2.25 -4.39 1.48
N ALA A 91 2.03 -4.68 2.76
CA ALA A 91 3.10 -4.87 3.74
C ALA A 91 4.04 -6.03 3.37
N GLU A 92 3.51 -7.14 2.86
CA GLU A 92 4.31 -8.27 2.36
C GLU A 92 5.14 -7.89 1.12
N ALA A 93 4.61 -7.03 0.25
CA ALA A 93 5.30 -6.57 -0.95
C ALA A 93 6.39 -5.52 -0.66
N PHE A 94 6.22 -4.73 0.41
CA PHE A 94 7.11 -3.61 0.75
C PHE A 94 7.54 -3.64 2.23
N PRO A 95 8.17 -4.72 2.72
CA PRO A 95 8.50 -4.87 4.14
C PRO A 95 9.45 -3.78 4.64
N ASP A 96 10.50 -3.43 3.88
CA ASP A 96 11.48 -2.40 4.26
C ASP A 96 10.84 -1.01 4.43
N GLU A 97 9.84 -0.67 3.60
CA GLU A 97 9.07 0.57 3.73
C GLU A 97 8.27 0.59 5.03
N ILE A 98 7.62 -0.53 5.36
CA ILE A 98 6.83 -0.66 6.58
C ILE A 98 7.71 -0.59 7.83
N GLU A 99 8.83 -1.32 7.88
CA GLU A 99 9.73 -1.27 9.03
C GLU A 99 10.31 0.12 9.23
N THR A 100 10.70 0.80 8.16
CA THR A 100 11.22 2.18 8.24
C THR A 100 10.16 3.11 8.82
N ALA A 101 8.92 3.03 8.34
CA ALA A 101 7.83 3.87 8.84
C ALA A 101 7.48 3.61 10.31
N ILE A 102 7.55 2.34 10.76
CA ILE A 102 7.37 1.99 12.18
C ILE A 102 8.52 2.59 13.02
N ALA A 103 9.77 2.38 12.61
CA ALA A 103 10.93 2.89 13.33
C ALA A 103 10.95 4.42 13.43
N GLU A 104 10.67 5.14 12.34
CA GLU A 104 10.57 6.60 12.35
C GLU A 104 9.46 7.09 13.28
N ASN A 105 8.33 6.39 13.35
CA ASN A 105 7.24 6.75 14.25
C ASN A 105 7.57 6.45 15.72
N ASP A 106 8.26 5.34 16.00
CA ASP A 106 8.74 5.00 17.34
C ASP A 106 9.78 6.02 17.85
N GLU A 107 10.73 6.45 17.01
CA GLU A 107 11.76 7.43 17.40
C GLU A 107 11.17 8.78 17.81
N VAL A 108 10.14 9.25 17.11
CA VAL A 108 9.44 10.51 17.43
C VAL A 108 8.76 10.44 18.81
N MET A 109 8.29 9.27 19.24
CA MET A 109 7.64 9.10 20.55
C MET A 109 8.61 9.24 21.75
N TYR A 110 9.92 9.11 21.54
CA TYR A 110 10.94 9.21 22.59
C TYR A 110 11.67 10.56 22.64
N GLU A 111 11.58 11.39 21.59
CA GLU A 111 12.17 12.75 21.59
C GLU A 111 11.27 13.81 22.25
N GLU A 112 10.00 13.49 22.53
CA GLU A 112 9.04 14.39 23.20
C GLU A 112 8.89 14.17 24.72
N LEU A 113 9.80 13.39 25.34
CA LEU A 113 9.91 13.18 26.81
C LEU A 113 11.15 13.86 27.41
#